data_AF-A0A371YRH1-F1
#
_entry.id   AF-A0A371YRH1-F1
#
_cell.length_a   1.000
_cell.length_b   1.000
_cell.length_c   1.000
_cell.angle_alpha   90.00
_cell.angle_beta   90.00
_cell.angle_gamma   90.00
#
_symmetry.space_group_name_H-M   'P 1'
#
loop_
_entity.id
_entity.type
_entity.pdbx_description
1 polymer ?
#
loop_
_entity_poly.entity_id
_entity_poly.type
_entity_poly.pdbx_seq_one_letter_code
_entity_poly.pdbx_strand_id
1 'polypeptide(L)'
;MKKILFLMGLLLTFSVNAKQNNESVDAIKQKIIQQSIEAYSGNCPCPYNTASNGSRCGKRSAYHRAGGYAPLCYPEDVTTKMIQAYKARK
;
A
#
# COMPACT_ATOMS: atom_id res chain seq x y z
N MET A 1 40.37 46.19 -18.87
CA MET A 1 38.99 46.24 -18.34
C MET A 1 38.09 45.51 -19.30
N LYS A 2 37.85 44.22 -19.04
CA LYS A 2 37.17 43.32 -19.97
C LYS A 2 36.65 42.15 -19.18
N LYS A 3 35.34 42.10 -18.92
CA LYS A 3 34.49 40.88 -18.96
C LYS A 3 33.06 41.36 -19.17
N ILE A 4 32.73 41.49 -20.45
CA ILE A 4 31.38 41.67 -20.96
C ILE A 4 30.54 40.48 -20.48
N LEU A 5 29.35 40.81 -19.99
CA LEU A 5 28.18 39.95 -19.80
C LEU A 5 28.19 38.74 -20.76
N PHE A 6 28.23 37.53 -20.21
CA PHE A 6 27.74 36.34 -20.90
C PHE A 6 26.51 35.83 -20.15
N LEU A 7 25.33 36.28 -20.62
CA LEU A 7 24.09 35.54 -20.47
C LEU A 7 24.27 34.20 -21.19
N MET A 8 24.27 33.09 -20.46
CA MET A 8 23.91 31.78 -21.01
C MET A 8 22.97 31.14 -20.01
N GLY A 9 21.67 31.30 -20.29
CA GLY A 9 20.59 30.72 -19.53
C GLY A 9 20.73 29.21 -19.50
N LEU A 10 20.92 28.68 -18.29
CA LEU A 10 20.83 27.26 -18.02
C LEU A 10 19.35 26.88 -17.96
N LEU A 11 18.75 26.63 -19.12
CA LEU A 11 17.43 26.01 -19.22
C LEU A 11 17.57 24.53 -18.83
N LEU A 12 17.43 24.24 -17.54
CA LEU A 12 17.20 22.89 -17.04
C LEU A 12 15.82 22.45 -17.52
N THR A 13 15.76 21.74 -18.64
CA THR A 13 14.55 21.05 -19.10
C THR A 13 14.32 19.83 -18.22
N PHE A 14 13.71 20.06 -17.05
CA PHE A 14 13.18 18.97 -16.24
C PHE A 14 12.10 18.25 -17.05
N SER A 15 12.44 17.08 -17.58
CA SER A 15 11.45 16.17 -18.14
C SER A 15 10.58 15.68 -16.98
N VAL A 16 9.44 16.32 -16.76
CA VAL A 16 8.40 15.82 -15.87
C VAL A 16 7.81 14.59 -16.54
N ASN A 17 8.35 13.42 -16.22
CA ASN A 17 7.72 12.17 -16.59
C ASN A 17 6.55 11.95 -15.61
N ALA A 18 5.35 12.37 -16.01
CA ALA A 18 4.13 12.03 -15.30
C ALA A 18 3.97 10.50 -15.35
N LYS A 19 4.43 9.82 -14.29
CA LYS A 19 4.32 8.36 -14.15
C LYS A 19 2.84 8.00 -14.12
N GLN A 20 2.27 7.62 -15.28
CA GLN A 20 0.92 7.07 -15.34
C GLN A 20 0.89 5.79 -14.51
N ASN A 21 0.29 5.92 -13.32
CA ASN A 21 0.28 4.89 -12.31
C ASN A 21 -0.89 3.92 -12.58
N ASN A 22 -0.81 3.18 -13.67
CA ASN A 22 -1.72 2.07 -13.94
C ASN A 22 -1.31 0.86 -13.07
N GLU A 23 -1.50 0.99 -11.76
CA GLU A 23 -1.35 -0.11 -10.83
C GLU A 23 -2.34 -1.25 -11.18
N SER A 24 -1.83 -2.48 -11.27
CA SER A 24 -2.67 -3.67 -11.45
C SER A 24 -3.67 -3.81 -10.31
N VAL A 25 -4.85 -4.38 -10.61
CA VAL A 25 -5.87 -4.70 -9.60
C VAL A 25 -5.26 -5.56 -8.48
N ASP A 26 -4.42 -6.53 -8.81
CA ASP A 26 -3.78 -7.39 -7.80
C ASP A 26 -2.85 -6.59 -6.90
N ALA A 27 -2.07 -5.67 -7.45
CA ALA A 27 -1.22 -4.78 -6.67
C ALA A 27 -2.05 -3.90 -5.73
N ILE A 28 -3.20 -3.40 -6.18
CA ILE A 28 -4.12 -2.62 -5.35
C ILE A 28 -4.71 -3.48 -4.23
N LYS A 29 -5.14 -4.72 -4.53
CA LYS A 29 -5.63 -5.65 -3.50
C LYS A 29 -4.58 -5.90 -2.42
N GLN A 30 -3.33 -6.16 -2.81
CA GLN A 30 -2.24 -6.35 -1.85
C GLN A 30 -2.02 -5.13 -0.95
N LYS A 31 -2.09 -3.91 -1.51
CA LYS A 31 -1.96 -2.69 -0.72
C LYS A 31 -3.13 -2.49 0.26
N ILE A 32 -4.35 -2.80 -0.15
CA ILE A 32 -5.53 -2.71 0.72
C ILE A 32 -5.42 -3.72 1.87
N ILE A 33 -4.99 -4.96 1.58
CA ILE A 33 -4.73 -6.00 2.60
C ILE A 33 -3.65 -5.51 3.57
N GLN A 34 -2.54 -5.00 3.05
CA GLN A 34 -1.44 -4.47 3.86
C GLN A 34 -1.91 -3.36 4.80
N GLN A 35 -2.70 -2.39 4.29
CA GLN A 35 -3.30 -1.33 5.12
C GLN A 35 -4.21 -1.89 6.20
N SER A 36 -5.00 -2.93 5.90
CA SER A 36 -5.85 -3.57 6.90
C SER A 36 -5.04 -4.27 7.99
N ILE A 37 -3.91 -4.88 7.65
CA ILE A 37 -3.01 -5.54 8.60
C ILE A 37 -2.32 -4.50 9.48
N GLU A 38 -1.81 -3.41 8.90
CA GLU A 38 -1.15 -2.32 9.62
C GLU A 38 -2.09 -1.59 10.59
N ALA A 39 -3.38 -1.48 10.24
CA ALA A 39 -4.39 -0.87 11.09
C ALA A 39 -4.80 -1.75 12.29
N TYR A 40 -4.39 -3.02 12.33
CA TYR A 40 -4.73 -3.92 13.44
C TYR A 40 -3.68 -3.83 14.55
N SER A 41 -4.10 -3.40 15.74
CA SER A 41 -3.22 -3.16 16.89
C SER A 41 -2.79 -4.43 17.64
N GLY A 42 -3.40 -5.57 17.34
CA GLY A 42 -3.15 -6.83 18.04
C GLY A 42 -2.10 -7.72 17.37
N ASN A 43 -1.72 -8.78 18.08
CA ASN A 43 -0.96 -9.88 17.49
C ASN A 43 -1.87 -10.74 16.61
N CYS A 44 -1.28 -11.34 15.58
CA CYS A 44 -1.95 -12.27 14.69
C CYS A 44 -3.18 -11.69 13.95
N PRO A 45 -3.03 -10.66 13.10
CA PRO A 45 -4.13 -10.20 12.24
C PRO A 45 -4.61 -11.33 11.31
N CYS A 46 -3.69 -11.91 10.52
CA CYS A 46 -4.02 -12.92 9.52
C CYS A 46 -3.46 -14.32 9.83
N PRO A 47 -4.04 -15.38 9.23
CA PRO A 47 -3.68 -16.76 9.54
C PRO A 47 -2.23 -17.11 9.17
N TYR A 48 -1.69 -16.43 8.17
CA TYR A 48 -0.32 -16.59 7.69
C TYR A 48 0.70 -15.72 8.43
N ASN A 49 0.28 -14.81 9.32
CA ASN A 49 1.23 -14.11 10.16
C ASN A 49 1.86 -15.05 11.20
N THR A 50 2.94 -14.58 11.78
CA THR A 50 3.70 -15.27 12.82
C THR A 50 3.46 -14.60 14.16
N ALA A 51 3.21 -15.39 15.20
CA ALA A 51 3.12 -14.90 16.58
C ALA A 51 4.52 -14.58 17.13
N SER A 52 4.60 -13.89 18.26
CA SER A 52 5.86 -13.50 18.91
C SER A 52 6.80 -14.67 19.21
N ASN A 53 6.26 -15.88 19.37
CA ASN A 53 7.03 -17.10 19.60
C ASN A 53 7.44 -17.85 18.32
N GLY A 54 7.29 -17.25 17.13
CA GLY A 54 7.66 -17.86 15.85
C GLY A 54 6.63 -18.84 15.27
N SER A 55 5.57 -19.18 16.00
CA SER A 55 4.51 -20.06 15.50
C SER A 55 3.57 -19.34 14.51
N ARG A 56 3.03 -20.06 13.51
CA ARG A 56 1.97 -19.51 12.65
C ARG A 56 0.71 -19.22 13.45
N CYS A 57 0.04 -18.11 13.15
CA CYS A 57 -1.18 -17.69 13.83
C CYS A 57 -2.33 -18.69 13.57
N GLY A 58 -2.54 -19.07 12.30
CA GLY A 58 -3.56 -20.03 11.91
C GLY A 58 -4.95 -19.65 12.43
N LYS A 59 -5.64 -20.58 13.08
CA LYS A 59 -6.98 -20.37 13.68
C LYS A 59 -7.01 -19.37 14.85
N ARG A 60 -5.85 -18.98 15.39
CA ARG A 60 -5.75 -17.96 16.46
C ARG A 60 -5.73 -16.53 15.91
N SER A 61 -5.75 -16.35 14.60
CA SER A 61 -5.77 -15.03 13.97
C SER A 61 -7.09 -14.30 14.19
N ALA A 62 -7.06 -12.96 14.20
CA ALA A 62 -8.26 -12.13 14.25
C ALA A 62 -9.23 -12.46 13.11
N TYR A 63 -8.71 -12.77 11.92
CA TYR A 63 -9.49 -13.25 10.77
C TYR A 63 -10.41 -14.44 11.10
N HIS A 64 -9.99 -15.37 11.96
CA HIS A 64 -10.78 -16.56 12.33
C HIS A 64 -11.53 -16.42 13.66
N ARG A 65 -11.11 -15.54 14.57
CA ARG A 65 -11.70 -15.43 15.90
C ARG A 65 -12.98 -14.61 15.85
N ALA A 66 -13.99 -15.03 16.61
CA ALA A 66 -15.14 -14.19 16.91
C ALA A 66 -14.70 -13.04 17.83
N GLY A 67 -14.83 -11.79 17.40
CA GLY A 67 -14.37 -10.64 18.19
C GLY A 67 -14.52 -9.25 17.56
N GLY A 68 -15.27 -9.11 16.47
CA GLY A 68 -15.63 -7.81 15.89
C GLY A 68 -14.59 -7.16 14.97
N TYR A 69 -13.29 -7.45 15.12
CA TYR A 69 -12.26 -6.99 14.19
C TYR A 69 -11.90 -8.08 13.19
N ALA A 70 -12.32 -7.92 11.93
CA ALA A 70 -12.01 -8.83 10.83
C ALA A 70 -11.06 -8.13 9.85
N PRO A 71 -9.73 -8.24 10.04
CA PRO A 71 -8.79 -7.73 9.05
C PRO A 71 -8.97 -8.45 7.72
N LEU A 72 -8.67 -7.77 6.63
CA LEU A 72 -8.58 -8.36 5.30
C LEU A 72 -7.27 -9.12 5.19
N CYS A 73 -7.32 -10.35 4.71
CA CYS A 73 -6.16 -11.23 4.65
C CYS A 73 -5.95 -11.80 3.25
N TYR A 74 -6.99 -11.85 2.42
CA TYR A 74 -6.93 -12.48 1.11
C TYR A 74 -7.49 -11.59 0.00
N PRO A 75 -7.07 -11.77 -1.26
CA PRO A 75 -7.57 -11.01 -2.40
C PRO A 75 -9.09 -11.07 -2.58
N GLU A 76 -9.72 -12.13 -2.09
CA GLU A 76 -11.18 -12.35 -2.13
C GLU A 76 -11.93 -11.47 -1.12
N ASP A 77 -11.25 -11.06 -0.04
CA ASP A 77 -11.80 -10.12 0.95
C ASP A 77 -11.92 -8.69 0.38
N VAL A 78 -11.20 -8.39 -0.70
CA VAL A 78 -11.13 -7.06 -1.30
C VAL A 78 -12.17 -6.90 -2.40
N THR A 79 -13.22 -6.13 -2.10
CA THR A 79 -14.30 -5.85 -3.05
C THR A 79 -13.90 -4.84 -4.12
N THR A 80 -14.61 -4.85 -5.25
CA THR A 80 -14.48 -3.84 -6.31
C THR A 80 -14.67 -2.41 -5.79
N LYS A 81 -15.61 -2.20 -4.85
CA LYS A 81 -15.85 -0.89 -4.22
C LYS A 81 -14.62 -0.39 -3.47
N MET A 82 -13.89 -1.28 -2.81
CA MET A 82 -12.66 -0.92 -2.10
C MET A 82 -11.53 -0.56 -3.06
N ILE A 83 -11.41 -1.29 -4.17
CA ILE A 83 -10.44 -0.98 -5.24
C ILE A 83 -10.74 0.41 -5.84
N GLN A 84 -12.01 0.69 -6.16
CA GLN A 84 -12.43 2.00 -6.67
C GLN A 84 -12.14 3.12 -5.65
N ALA A 85 -12.46 2.90 -4.38
CA ALA A 85 -12.18 3.86 -3.32
C ALA A 85 -10.67 4.10 -3.13
N TYR A 86 -9.83 3.06 -3.28
CA TYR A 86 -8.38 3.21 -3.24
C TYR A 86 -7.87 4.04 -4.43
N LYS A 87 -8.34 3.75 -5.65
CA LYS A 87 -7.98 4.51 -6.86
C LYS A 87 -8.40 5.98 -6.76
N ALA A 88 -9.54 6.29 -6.17
CA ALA A 88 -10.03 7.65 -6.02
C ALA A 88 -9.26 8.50 -4.99
N ARG A 89 -8.50 7.86 -4.08
CA ARG A 89 -7.65 8.56 -3.08
C ARG A 89 -6.23 8.84 -3.59
N LYS A 90 -5.85 8.26 -4.74
CA LYS A 90 -4.52 8.37 -5.34
C LYS A 90 -4.54 9.31 -6.53
#